data_AF-A0A1E4EAJ6-F1
#
_entry.id   AF-A0A1E4EAJ6-F1
#
_cell.length_a   1.000
_cell.length_b   1.000
_cell.length_c   1.000
_cell.angle_alpha   90.00
_cell.angle_beta   90.00
_cell.angle_gamma   90.00
#
_symmetry.space_group_name_H-M   'P 1'
#
loop_
_entity.id
_entity.type
_entity.pdbx_description
1 polymer ?
#
loop_
_entity_poly.entity_id
_entity_poly.type
_entity_poly.pdbx_seq_one_letter_code
_entity_poly.pdbx_strand_id
1 'polypeptide(L)'
;MDAAKSLFGNDLVNQASASLGENESGISKALQALIPTTLMSIINKSGSTDGANTIAQLATEQYNTGTLSNLSAVLSDNKEAPSPGFLGSLFNNKSDLINTLIAQFSGVKSSTASSLLSWVAPALLSLIGKHASTNNLTASSLSSWLGEQKNSVQAAVPAG
;
A
#
# COMPACT_ATOMS: atom_id res chain seq x y z
N MET A 1 -2.38 -11.41 7.83
CA MET A 1 -2.03 -10.13 8.48
C MET A 1 -0.60 -10.13 9.03
N ASP A 2 -0.07 -11.26 9.50
CA ASP A 2 1.33 -11.40 9.94
C ASP A 2 2.39 -11.05 8.89
N ALA A 3 2.21 -11.43 7.62
CA ALA A 3 3.16 -11.09 6.57
C ALA A 3 3.27 -9.57 6.35
N ALA A 4 2.15 -8.84 6.37
CA ALA A 4 2.16 -7.38 6.26
C ALA A 4 2.78 -6.75 7.51
N LYS A 5 2.46 -7.24 8.72
CA LYS A 5 3.07 -6.74 9.96
C LYS A 5 4.59 -6.98 10.02
N SER A 6 5.06 -8.11 9.49
CA SER A 6 6.49 -8.42 9.42
C SER A 6 7.21 -7.60 8.35
N LEU A 7 6.57 -7.33 7.21
CA LEU A 7 7.13 -6.50 6.13
C LEU A 7 7.14 -5.01 6.49
N PHE A 8 6.11 -4.53 7.18
CA PHE A 8 5.97 -3.12 7.60
C PHE A 8 6.30 -2.92 9.10
N GLY A 9 7.09 -3.83 9.67
CA GLY A 9 7.50 -3.82 11.07
C GLY A 9 8.63 -2.82 11.35
N ASN A 10 9.42 -3.10 12.40
CA ASN A 10 10.49 -2.23 12.87
C ASN A 10 11.55 -1.90 11.81
N ASP A 11 11.90 -2.83 10.91
CA ASP A 11 12.90 -2.57 9.86
C ASP A 11 12.47 -1.46 8.90
N LEU A 12 11.21 -1.48 8.46
CA LEU A 12 10.68 -0.45 7.56
C LEU A 12 10.53 0.90 8.29
N VAL A 13 10.17 0.88 9.57
CA VAL A 13 10.11 2.10 10.41
C VAL A 13 11.49 2.72 10.57
N ASN A 14 12.52 1.91 10.88
CA ASN A 14 13.90 2.36 11.07
C ASN A 14 14.53 2.85 9.76
N GLN A 15 14.26 2.17 8.65
CA GLN A 15 14.78 2.56 7.35
C GLN A 15 14.08 3.83 6.83
N ALA A 16 12.77 3.92 6.98
CA ALA A 16 12.02 5.13 6.63
C ALA A 16 12.42 6.33 7.50
N SER A 17 12.60 6.15 8.81
CA SER A 17 13.03 7.24 9.70
C SER A 17 14.41 7.77 9.30
N ALA A 18 15.37 6.86 9.02
CA ALA A 18 16.71 7.21 8.59
C ALA A 18 16.74 7.87 7.19
N SER A 19 16.01 7.32 6.21
CA SER A 19 15.99 7.81 4.84
C SER A 19 15.19 9.10 4.65
N LEU A 20 14.09 9.27 5.39
CA LEU A 20 13.17 10.41 5.25
C LEU A 20 13.44 11.51 6.29
N GLY A 21 14.32 11.25 7.28
CA GLY A 21 14.69 12.23 8.31
C GLY A 21 13.51 12.57 9.24
N GLU A 22 12.71 11.57 9.58
CA GLU A 22 11.49 11.69 10.38
C GLU A 22 11.54 10.79 11.61
N ASN A 23 10.77 11.13 12.65
CA ASN A 23 10.77 10.33 13.87
C ASN A 23 10.07 8.99 13.65
N GLU A 24 10.62 7.91 14.21
CA GLU A 24 10.05 6.55 14.15
C GLU A 24 8.59 6.50 14.61
N SER A 25 8.23 7.30 15.62
CA SER A 25 6.86 7.42 16.11
C SER A 25 5.90 7.99 15.05
N GLY A 26 6.33 9.00 14.30
CA GLY A 26 5.57 9.58 13.19
C GLY A 26 5.43 8.58 12.04
N ILE A 27 6.53 7.95 11.64
CA ILE A 27 6.52 6.89 10.61
C ILE A 27 5.60 5.74 11.00
N SER A 28 5.69 5.24 12.24
CA SER A 28 4.85 4.16 12.75
C SER A 28 3.38 4.51 12.69
N LYS A 29 2.98 5.73 13.11
CA LYS A 29 1.60 6.21 13.00
C LYS A 29 1.17 6.33 11.53
N ALA A 30 2.04 6.84 10.67
CA ALA A 30 1.75 6.98 9.25
C ALA A 30 1.48 5.61 8.62
N LEU A 31 2.32 4.60 8.89
CA LEU A 31 2.14 3.23 8.41
C LEU A 31 0.87 2.58 8.95
N GLN A 32 0.57 2.76 10.24
CA GLN A 32 -0.66 2.26 10.86
C GLN A 32 -1.93 2.79 10.18
N ALA A 33 -1.89 4.01 9.63
CA ALA A 33 -2.98 4.58 8.87
C ALA A 33 -2.90 4.25 7.36
N LEU A 34 -1.70 4.26 6.77
CA LEU A 34 -1.46 4.03 5.34
C LEU A 34 -1.79 2.60 4.91
N ILE A 35 -1.40 1.59 5.69
CA ILE A 35 -1.63 0.18 5.35
C ILE A 35 -3.13 -0.10 5.17
N PRO A 36 -4.01 0.16 6.16
CA PRO A 36 -5.44 -0.08 6.00
C PRO A 36 -6.07 0.87 4.97
N THR A 37 -5.62 2.12 4.85
CA THR A 37 -6.14 3.07 3.85
C THR A 37 -5.82 2.64 2.41
N THR A 38 -4.62 2.11 2.19
CA THR A 38 -4.19 1.60 0.88
C THR A 38 -4.95 0.34 0.52
N LEU A 39 -5.09 -0.61 1.46
CA LEU A 39 -5.93 -1.78 1.28
C LEU A 39 -7.38 -1.39 0.98
N MET A 40 -7.94 -0.45 1.73
CA MET A 40 -9.30 0.05 1.51
C MET A 40 -9.45 0.66 0.10
N SER A 41 -8.44 1.39 -0.37
CA SER A 41 -8.46 1.99 -1.71
C SER A 41 -8.41 0.92 -2.82
N ILE A 42 -7.57 -0.11 -2.64
CA ILE A 42 -7.52 -1.27 -3.53
C ILE A 42 -8.87 -2.00 -3.56
N ILE A 43 -9.47 -2.25 -2.40
CA ILE A 43 -10.78 -2.91 -2.27
C ILE A 43 -11.88 -2.06 -2.92
N ASN A 44 -11.84 -0.74 -2.72
CA ASN A 44 -12.84 0.15 -3.29
C ASN A 44 -12.70 0.22 -4.82
N LYS A 45 -11.47 0.16 -5.33
CA LYS A 45 -11.19 0.05 -6.77
C LYS A 45 -11.63 -1.31 -7.33
N SER A 46 -11.40 -2.42 -6.61
CA SER A 46 -11.82 -3.75 -7.06
C SER A 46 -13.33 -3.98 -7.01
N GLY A 47 -14.11 -3.04 -6.44
CA GLY A 47 -15.57 -3.09 -6.42
C GLY A 47 -16.25 -2.92 -7.78
N SER A 48 -15.55 -2.43 -8.81
CA SER A 48 -16.03 -2.38 -10.20
C SER A 48 -15.33 -3.40 -11.08
N THR A 49 -15.98 -3.86 -12.15
CA THR A 49 -15.40 -4.84 -13.08
C THR A 49 -14.07 -4.36 -13.68
N ASP A 50 -14.02 -3.12 -14.18
CA ASP A 50 -12.80 -2.52 -14.71
C ASP A 50 -11.70 -2.35 -13.65
N GLY A 51 -12.09 -1.95 -12.43
CA GLY A 51 -11.16 -1.75 -11.34
C GLY A 51 -10.61 -3.07 -10.81
N ALA A 52 -11.41 -4.14 -10.74
CA ALA A 52 -10.96 -5.48 -10.39
C ALA A 52 -9.90 -6.00 -11.37
N ASN A 53 -10.12 -5.82 -12.68
CA ASN A 53 -9.14 -6.17 -13.70
C ASN A 53 -7.85 -5.34 -13.55
N THR A 54 -7.99 -4.03 -13.32
CA THR A 54 -6.85 -3.13 -13.08
C THR A 54 -6.03 -3.61 -11.87
N ILE A 55 -6.68 -3.88 -10.73
CA ILE A 55 -6.01 -4.35 -9.51
C ILE A 55 -5.34 -5.70 -9.75
N ALA A 56 -5.99 -6.63 -10.42
CA ALA A 56 -5.41 -7.94 -10.73
C ALA A 56 -4.16 -7.82 -11.61
N GLN A 57 -4.19 -6.94 -12.62
CA GLN A 57 -3.03 -6.66 -13.48
C GLN A 57 -1.89 -6.04 -12.67
N LEU A 58 -2.15 -4.95 -11.94
CA LEU A 58 -1.13 -4.27 -11.12
C LEU A 58 -0.52 -5.21 -10.07
N ALA A 59 -1.36 -6.02 -9.40
CA ALA A 59 -0.89 -6.99 -8.42
C ALA A 59 0.02 -8.04 -9.05
N THR A 60 -0.35 -8.55 -10.23
CA THR A 60 0.45 -9.52 -10.98
C THR A 60 1.77 -8.91 -11.48
N GLU A 61 1.74 -7.68 -12.00
CA GLU A 61 2.94 -6.95 -12.40
C GLU A 61 3.90 -6.76 -11.21
N GLN A 62 3.40 -6.24 -10.07
CA GLN A 62 4.23 -6.02 -8.87
C GLN A 62 4.74 -7.31 -8.22
N TYR A 63 4.05 -8.42 -8.45
CA TYR A 63 4.55 -9.73 -8.05
C TYR A 63 5.69 -10.19 -8.97
N ASN A 64 5.52 -10.04 -10.29
CA ASN A 64 6.51 -10.43 -11.30
C ASN A 64 7.78 -9.57 -11.27
N THR A 65 7.70 -8.30 -10.89
CA THR A 65 8.87 -7.43 -10.67
C THR A 65 9.71 -7.86 -9.46
N GLY A 66 9.20 -8.78 -8.64
CA GLY A 66 9.88 -9.21 -7.42
C GLY A 66 9.95 -8.10 -6.37
N THR A 67 9.02 -7.14 -6.36
CA THR A 67 9.01 -6.00 -5.42
C THR A 67 9.13 -6.46 -3.97
N LEU A 68 8.53 -7.60 -3.60
CA LEU A 68 8.66 -8.16 -2.26
C LEU A 68 10.10 -8.65 -1.95
N SER A 69 10.77 -9.24 -2.95
CA SER A 69 12.14 -9.75 -2.86
C SER A 69 13.17 -8.62 -2.88
N ASN A 70 12.85 -7.54 -3.59
CA ASN A 70 13.66 -6.33 -3.77
C ASN A 70 13.20 -5.19 -2.87
N LEU A 71 12.38 -5.45 -1.85
CA LEU A 71 11.80 -4.38 -1.02
C LEU A 71 12.90 -3.51 -0.41
N SER A 72 13.99 -4.11 0.04
CA SER A 72 15.17 -3.41 0.55
C SER A 72 15.85 -2.51 -0.50
N ALA A 73 15.85 -2.95 -1.77
CA ALA A 73 16.38 -2.17 -2.88
C ALA A 73 15.43 -1.02 -3.26
N VAL A 74 14.11 -1.25 -3.28
CA VAL A 74 13.08 -0.22 -3.53
C VAL A 74 13.08 0.84 -2.42
N LEU A 75 13.29 0.44 -1.16
CA LEU A 75 13.39 1.36 -0.02
C LEU A 75 14.68 2.21 -0.08
N SER A 76 15.76 1.64 -0.59
CA SER A 76 17.06 2.32 -0.67
C SER A 76 17.19 3.18 -1.92
N ASP A 77 16.66 2.71 -3.05
CA ASP A 77 16.73 3.31 -4.35
C ASP A 77 15.35 3.89 -4.71
N ASN A 78 15.15 5.16 -4.34
CA ASN A 78 13.93 5.93 -4.63
C ASN A 78 13.60 6.04 -6.14
N LYS A 79 14.39 5.44 -7.06
CA LYS A 79 14.11 5.44 -8.50
C LYS A 79 13.02 4.47 -8.92
N GLU A 80 12.71 3.46 -8.11
CA GLU A 80 11.60 2.52 -8.38
C GLU A 80 10.28 2.96 -7.75
N ALA A 81 10.20 4.22 -7.28
CA ALA A 81 8.96 4.76 -6.75
C ALA A 81 7.87 4.75 -7.85
N PRO A 82 6.66 4.23 -7.56
CA PRO A 82 5.56 4.24 -8.50
C PRO A 82 5.27 5.66 -8.99
N SER A 83 4.98 5.78 -10.28
CA SER A 83 4.66 7.08 -10.88
C SER A 83 3.45 7.72 -10.19
N PRO A 84 3.35 9.06 -10.13
CA PRO A 84 2.17 9.74 -9.59
C PRO A 84 0.87 9.28 -10.25
N GLY A 85 0.92 8.89 -11.53
CA GLY A 85 -0.22 8.32 -12.27
C GLY A 85 -0.62 6.93 -11.77
N PHE A 86 0.33 6.10 -11.32
CA PHE A 86 0.03 4.81 -10.69
C PHE A 86 -0.74 5.01 -9.39
N LEU A 87 -0.25 5.90 -8.51
CA LEU A 87 -0.92 6.22 -7.25
C LEU A 87 -2.27 6.88 -7.49
N GLY A 88 -2.36 7.84 -8.42
CA GLY A 88 -3.62 8.45 -8.83
C GLY A 88 -4.63 7.42 -9.35
N SER A 89 -4.19 6.45 -10.14
CA SER A 89 -5.05 5.34 -10.59
C SER A 89 -5.50 4.47 -9.43
N LEU A 90 -4.60 4.09 -8.51
CA LEU A 90 -4.91 3.24 -7.38
C LEU A 90 -5.90 3.90 -6.41
N PHE A 91 -5.69 5.19 -6.12
CA PHE A 91 -6.45 5.98 -5.16
C PHE A 91 -7.58 6.79 -5.78
N ASN A 92 -7.87 6.60 -7.07
CA ASN A 92 -8.89 7.36 -7.82
C ASN A 92 -8.73 8.89 -7.67
N ASN A 93 -7.49 9.37 -7.87
CA ASN A 93 -7.05 10.76 -7.69
C ASN A 93 -7.22 11.31 -6.26
N LYS A 94 -7.33 10.44 -5.25
CA LYS A 94 -7.37 10.83 -3.82
C LYS A 94 -6.02 10.68 -3.11
N SER A 95 -4.94 10.43 -3.85
CA SER A 95 -3.59 10.30 -3.29
C SER A 95 -3.17 11.54 -2.50
N ASP A 96 -3.46 12.75 -3.00
CA ASP A 96 -3.15 14.00 -2.29
C ASP A 96 -3.95 14.18 -0.99
N LEU A 97 -5.23 13.81 -1.01
CA LEU A 97 -6.08 13.82 0.18
C LEU A 97 -5.56 12.84 1.23
N ILE A 98 -5.21 11.62 0.81
CA ILE A 98 -4.65 10.60 1.71
C ILE A 98 -3.32 11.09 2.28
N ASN A 99 -2.39 11.57 1.46
CA ASN A 99 -1.13 12.11 1.95
C ASN A 99 -1.33 13.22 2.98
N THR A 100 -2.29 14.11 2.75
CA THR A 100 -2.61 15.21 3.67
C THR A 100 -3.18 14.70 5.00
N LEU A 101 -4.13 13.76 4.95
CA LEU A 101 -4.72 13.16 6.15
C LEU A 101 -3.68 12.39 6.98
N ILE A 102 -2.83 11.61 6.30
CA ILE A 102 -1.78 10.83 6.94
C ILE A 102 -0.74 11.75 7.58
N ALA A 103 -0.32 12.81 6.88
CA ALA A 103 0.60 13.81 7.42
C ALA A 103 0.04 14.45 8.70
N GLN A 104 -1.24 14.84 8.69
CA GLN A 104 -1.91 15.41 9.87
C GLN A 104 -2.04 14.40 11.02
N PHE A 105 -2.45 13.16 10.72
CA PHE A 105 -2.66 12.11 11.73
C PHE A 105 -1.35 11.69 12.41
N SER A 106 -0.29 11.55 11.61
CA SER A 106 1.00 11.04 12.09
C SER A 106 1.97 12.13 12.57
N GLY A 107 1.75 13.39 12.17
CA GLY A 107 2.64 14.51 12.45
C GLY A 107 3.89 14.57 11.57
N VAL A 108 3.96 13.75 10.52
CA VAL A 108 5.06 13.77 9.54
C VAL A 108 4.77 14.75 8.41
N LYS A 109 5.80 15.09 7.62
CA LYS A 109 5.64 15.93 6.42
C LYS A 109 4.83 15.20 5.34
N SER A 110 4.08 15.94 4.52
CA SER A 110 3.36 15.36 3.37
C SER A 110 4.28 14.64 2.38
N SER A 111 5.54 15.11 2.22
CA SER A 111 6.54 14.42 1.41
C SER A 111 6.85 13.02 1.95
N THR A 112 6.97 12.89 3.28
CA THR A 112 7.20 11.61 3.97
C THR A 112 6.01 10.68 3.76
N ALA A 113 4.79 11.17 3.96
CA ALA A 113 3.57 10.40 3.73
C ALA A 113 3.51 9.87 2.28
N SER A 114 3.88 10.72 1.30
CA SER A 114 3.95 10.32 -0.10
C SER A 114 5.01 9.26 -0.36
N SER A 115 6.22 9.39 0.20
CA SER A 115 7.29 8.39 0.06
C SER A 115 6.88 7.05 0.67
N LEU A 116 6.29 7.07 1.87
CA LEU A 116 5.77 5.86 2.51
C LEU A 116 4.66 5.21 1.67
N LEU A 117 3.75 5.99 1.11
CA LEU A 117 2.70 5.50 0.23
C LEU A 117 3.28 4.83 -1.02
N SER A 118 4.31 5.44 -1.61
CA SER A 118 5.07 4.88 -2.74
C SER A 118 5.76 3.55 -2.43
N TRP A 119 6.04 3.25 -1.16
CA TRP A 119 6.59 1.96 -0.74
C TRP A 119 5.49 0.96 -0.40
N VAL A 120 4.48 1.40 0.36
CA VAL A 120 3.38 0.56 0.87
C VAL A 120 2.47 0.07 -0.26
N ALA A 121 2.12 0.94 -1.22
CA ALA A 121 1.22 0.58 -2.31
C ALA A 121 1.70 -0.60 -3.17
N PRO A 122 2.90 -0.56 -3.77
CA PRO A 122 3.39 -1.69 -4.58
C PRO A 122 3.69 -2.93 -3.73
N ALA A 123 4.14 -2.79 -2.47
CA ALA A 123 4.37 -3.92 -1.58
C ALA A 123 3.06 -4.67 -1.23
N LEU A 124 1.98 -3.95 -0.94
CA LEU A 124 0.65 -4.54 -0.71
C LEU A 124 0.11 -5.21 -1.98
N LEU A 125 0.24 -4.56 -3.14
CA LEU A 125 -0.14 -5.15 -4.42
C LEU A 125 0.66 -6.42 -4.75
N SER A 126 1.97 -6.42 -4.49
CA SER A 126 2.82 -7.61 -4.67
C SER A 126 2.39 -8.76 -3.75
N LEU A 127 2.01 -8.47 -2.50
CA LEU A 127 1.46 -9.47 -1.57
C LEU A 127 0.12 -10.05 -2.07
N ILE A 128 -0.77 -9.17 -2.56
CA ILE A 128 -2.05 -9.57 -3.16
C ILE A 128 -1.80 -10.40 -4.43
N GLY A 129 -0.86 -9.99 -5.27
CA GLY A 129 -0.48 -10.67 -6.51
C GLY A 129 0.12 -12.04 -6.22
N LYS A 130 0.96 -12.16 -5.20
CA LYS A 130 1.46 -13.45 -4.71
C LYS A 130 0.30 -14.35 -4.28
N HIS A 131 -0.65 -13.83 -3.50
CA HIS A 131 -1.81 -14.59 -3.05
C HIS A 131 -2.70 -15.02 -4.23
N ALA A 132 -2.96 -14.11 -5.17
CA ALA A 132 -3.71 -14.37 -6.38
C ALA A 132 -3.01 -15.41 -7.26
N SER A 133 -1.70 -15.30 -7.47
CA SER A 133 -0.90 -16.24 -8.25
C SER A 133 -0.80 -17.61 -7.58
N THR A 134 -0.70 -17.67 -6.26
CA THR A 134 -0.60 -18.93 -5.50
C THR A 134 -1.94 -19.69 -5.47
N ASN A 135 -3.06 -18.97 -5.47
CA ASN A 135 -4.40 -19.55 -5.44
C ASN A 135 -5.10 -19.53 -6.82
N ASN A 136 -4.37 -19.21 -7.88
CA ASN A 136 -4.87 -19.04 -9.25
C ASN A 136 -6.17 -18.19 -9.32
N LEU A 137 -6.22 -17.10 -8.55
CA LEU A 137 -7.38 -16.21 -8.51
C LEU A 137 -7.51 -15.41 -9.81
N THR A 138 -8.74 -15.32 -10.31
CA THR A 138 -9.12 -14.42 -11.39
C THR A 138 -9.48 -13.04 -10.81
N ALA A 139 -9.62 -12.02 -11.66
CA ALA A 139 -10.06 -10.69 -11.21
C ALA A 139 -11.38 -10.73 -10.41
N SER A 140 -12.32 -11.61 -10.77
CA SER A 140 -13.60 -11.76 -10.06
C SER A 140 -13.47 -12.48 -8.71
N SER A 141 -12.64 -13.52 -8.60
CA SER A 141 -12.43 -14.17 -7.31
C SER A 141 -11.56 -13.34 -6.38
N LEU A 142 -10.61 -12.58 -6.94
CA LEU A 142 -9.82 -11.61 -6.20
C LEU A 142 -10.68 -10.46 -5.66
N SER A 143 -11.59 -9.90 -6.47
CA SER A 143 -12.48 -8.83 -5.99
C SER A 143 -13.42 -9.32 -4.90
N SER A 144 -13.94 -10.55 -5.02
CA SER A 144 -14.78 -11.18 -3.99
C SER A 144 -14.01 -11.32 -2.67
N TRP A 145 -12.79 -11.89 -2.72
CA TRP A 145 -11.93 -12.02 -1.55
C TRP A 145 -11.58 -10.66 -0.92
N LEU A 146 -11.21 -9.66 -1.73
CA LEU A 146 -10.96 -8.28 -1.29
C LEU A 146 -12.21 -7.68 -0.63
N GLY A 147 -13.38 -7.95 -1.19
CA GLY A 147 -14.67 -7.54 -0.65
C GLY A 147 -14.95 -8.12 0.74
N GLU A 148 -14.58 -9.38 0.98
CA GLU A 148 -14.68 -10.01 2.31
C GLU A 148 -13.75 -9.35 3.33
N GLN A 149 -12.55 -8.93 2.90
CA GLN A 149 -11.61 -8.22 3.75
C GLN A 149 -12.04 -6.78 4.05
N LYS A 150 -12.95 -6.21 3.24
CA LYS A 150 -13.41 -4.81 3.36
C LYS A 150 -13.80 -4.44 4.78
N ASN A 151 -14.67 -5.24 5.41
CA ASN A 151 -15.19 -4.93 6.74
C ASN A 151 -14.08 -4.95 7.80
N SER A 152 -13.16 -5.92 7.69
CA SER A 152 -12.02 -6.00 8.61
C SER A 152 -11.02 -4.87 8.42
N VAL A 153 -10.77 -4.47 7.17
CA VAL A 153 -9.88 -3.34 6.86
C VAL A 153 -10.52 -2.03 7.29
N GLN A 154 -11.83 -1.85 7.05
CA GLN A 154 -12.57 -0.66 7.44
C GLN A 154 -12.50 -0.41 8.96
N ALA A 155 -12.57 -1.47 9.76
CA ALA A 155 -12.43 -1.38 11.21
C ALA A 155 -10.99 -1.00 11.66
N ALA A 156 -10.00 -1.20 10.80
CA ALA A 156 -8.60 -0.86 11.06
C ALA A 156 -8.19 0.51 10.50
N VAL A 157 -8.99 1.13 9.61
CA VAL A 157 -8.75 2.49 9.15
C VAL A 157 -9.02 3.43 10.32
N PRO A 158 -8.04 4.24 10.77
CA PRO A 158 -8.29 5.21 11.83
C PRO A 158 -9.34 6.21 11.35
N ALA A 159 -10.36 6.44 12.19
CA ALA A 159 -11.27 7.53 11.98
C ALA A 159 -10.46 8.83 12.02
N GLY A 160 -10.42 9.53 10.89
CA GLY A 160 -9.82 10.86 10.78
C GLY A 160 -10.65 11.90 11.52
#